data_AF-A0A8T4SR59-F1
#
_entry.id   AF-A0A8T4SR59-F1
#
_cell.length_a   1.000
_cell.length_b   1.000
_cell.length_c   1.000
_cell.angle_alpha   90.00
_cell.angle_beta   90.00
_cell.angle_gamma   90.00
#
_symmetry.space_group_name_H-M   'P 1'
#
loop_
_entity.id
_entity.type
_entity.pdbx_description
1 polymer ?
#
loop_
_entity_poly.entity_id
_entity_poly.type
_entity_poly.pdbx_seq_one_letter_code
_entity_poly.pdbx_strand_id
1 'polypeptide(L)'
;MLIGLSKEYEMHAICLLAQTFGHPNYLGIKGARELLKVLDDKFKFNIDFKSLNDEIKDIEKEIKNKTQEMTRPTKLKPEQEVSYIG
;
A
#
# COMPACT_ATOMS: atom_id res chain seq x y z
N MET A 1 -4.59 -17.02 10.14
CA MET A 1 -5.72 -17.95 10.37
C MET A 1 -5.97 -18.88 9.18
N LEU A 2 -5.95 -18.41 7.92
CA LEU A 2 -6.29 -19.24 6.74
C LEU A 2 -5.39 -20.48 6.53
N ILE A 3 -4.07 -20.36 6.64
CA ILE A 3 -3.17 -21.53 6.47
C ILE A 3 -3.46 -22.61 7.52
N GLY A 4 -3.70 -22.20 8.77
CA GLY A 4 -3.99 -23.15 9.85
C GLY A 4 -5.29 -23.92 9.63
N LEU A 5 -6.33 -23.22 9.16
CA LEU A 5 -7.63 -23.82 8.85
C LEU A 5 -7.58 -24.74 7.64
N SER A 6 -6.64 -24.56 6.70
CA SER A 6 -6.61 -25.34 5.46
C SER A 6 -6.49 -26.85 5.71
N LYS A 7 -5.87 -27.25 6.83
CA LYS A 7 -5.76 -28.65 7.25
C LYS A 7 -7.12 -29.27 7.59
N GLU A 8 -8.02 -28.51 8.22
CA GLU A 8 -9.36 -28.99 8.59
C GLU A 8 -10.26 -29.21 7.37
N TYR A 9 -10.03 -28.42 6.32
CA TYR A 9 -10.76 -28.52 5.06
C TYR A 9 -10.05 -29.39 4.01
N GLU A 10 -8.96 -30.06 4.38
CA GLU A 10 -8.14 -30.87 3.47
C GLU A 10 -7.69 -30.11 2.20
N MET A 11 -7.43 -28.81 2.34
CA MET A 11 -7.00 -27.93 1.25
C MET A 11 -5.51 -27.59 1.38
N HIS A 12 -4.80 -27.62 0.25
CA HIS A 12 -3.45 -27.09 0.15
C HIS A 12 -3.48 -25.56 0.23
N ALA A 13 -2.72 -24.97 1.14
CA ALA A 13 -2.61 -23.53 1.30
C ALA A 13 -1.15 -23.07 1.43
N ILE A 14 -0.89 -21.86 0.95
CA ILE A 14 0.38 -21.16 1.08
C ILE A 14 0.12 -19.71 1.46
N CYS A 15 1.12 -19.04 2.04
CA CYS A 15 1.12 -17.59 2.22
C CYS A 15 2.37 -17.02 1.59
N LEU A 16 2.17 -16.01 0.73
CA LEU A 16 3.24 -15.25 0.12
C LEU A 16 3.31 -13.89 0.83
N LEU A 17 4.49 -13.50 1.25
CA LEU A 17 4.76 -12.25 1.94
C LEU A 17 5.84 -11.50 1.17
N ALA A 18 5.57 -10.23 0.89
CA ALA A 18 6.58 -9.31 0.35
C ALA A 18 6.92 -8.28 1.43
N GLN A 19 8.22 -7.97 1.58
CA GLN A 19 8.64 -6.88 2.44
C GLN A 19 8.15 -5.55 1.87
N THR A 20 7.60 -4.69 2.73
CA THR A 20 7.17 -3.33 2.38
C THR A 20 7.77 -2.32 3.34
N PHE A 21 7.71 -1.03 2.99
CA PHE A 21 8.10 0.04 3.89
C PHE A 21 6.94 0.40 4.82
N GLY A 22 7.17 0.30 6.14
CA GLY A 22 6.18 0.55 7.18
C GLY A 22 5.96 2.05 7.46
N HIS A 23 5.60 2.82 6.43
CA HIS A 23 5.32 4.25 6.57
C HIS A 23 3.92 4.56 6.02
N PRO A 24 3.13 5.44 6.68
CA PRO A 24 1.75 5.73 6.27
C PRO A 24 1.59 6.16 4.80
N ASN A 25 2.61 6.82 4.25
CA ASN A 25 2.62 7.29 2.86
C ASN A 25 3.09 6.24 1.84
N TYR A 26 3.31 4.98 2.25
CA TYR A 26 3.77 3.91 1.38
C TYR A 26 2.76 2.76 1.35
N LEU A 27 2.15 2.53 0.19
CA LEU A 27 1.06 1.54 0.04
C LEU A 27 1.54 0.10 -0.20
N GLY A 28 2.85 -0.16 -0.30
CA GLY A 28 3.36 -1.52 -0.54
C GLY A 28 3.09 -2.07 -1.95
N ILE A 29 2.67 -1.21 -2.89
CA ILE A 29 2.23 -1.60 -4.25
C ILE A 29 3.31 -2.36 -5.02
N LYS A 30 4.57 -1.96 -4.91
CA LYS A 30 5.69 -2.66 -5.56
C LYS A 30 5.84 -4.11 -5.05
N GLY A 31 5.69 -4.30 -3.74
CA GLY A 31 5.72 -5.64 -3.14
C GLY A 31 4.57 -6.51 -3.63
N ALA A 32 3.35 -5.95 -3.68
CA ALA A 32 2.18 -6.65 -4.22
C ALA A 32 2.36 -7.03 -5.70
N ARG A 33 2.93 -6.14 -6.52
CA ARG A 33 3.25 -6.41 -7.93
C ARG A 33 4.19 -7.60 -8.10
N GLU A 34 5.18 -7.78 -7.22
CA GLU A 34 6.05 -8.95 -7.29
C GLU A 34 5.38 -10.25 -6.83
N LEU A 35 4.47 -10.19 -5.85
CA LEU A 35 3.67 -11.36 -5.51
C LEU A 35 2.82 -11.82 -6.69
N LEU A 36 2.23 -10.88 -7.43
CA LEU A 36 1.48 -11.18 -8.66
C LEU A 36 2.38 -11.80 -9.74
N LYS A 37 3.61 -11.33 -9.89
CA LYS A 37 4.60 -11.94 -10.81
C LYS A 37 4.87 -13.39 -10.46
N VAL A 38 5.13 -13.69 -9.18
CA VAL A 38 5.37 -15.07 -8.72
C VAL A 38 4.16 -15.97 -8.98
N LEU A 39 2.95 -15.46 -8.72
CA LEU A 39 1.71 -16.19 -8.97
C LEU A 39 1.49 -16.43 -10.47
N ASP A 40 1.69 -15.42 -11.31
CA ASP A 40 1.56 -15.55 -12.76
C ASP A 40 2.60 -16.52 -13.34
N ASP A 41 3.84 -16.48 -12.86
CA ASP A 41 4.89 -17.42 -13.27
C ASP A 41 4.51 -18.87 -12.93
N LYS A 42 3.86 -19.09 -11.78
CA LYS A 42 3.45 -20.42 -11.30
C LYS A 42 2.19 -20.94 -11.96
N PHE A 43 1.17 -20.10 -12.13
CA PHE A 43 -0.18 -20.51 -12.53
C PHE A 43 -0.58 -20.05 -13.93
N LYS A 44 0.26 -19.24 -14.59
CA LYS A 44 0.07 -18.76 -15.96
C LYS A 44 -1.27 -18.06 -16.16
N PHE A 45 -1.56 -17.08 -15.29
CA PHE A 45 -2.78 -16.27 -15.39
C PHE A 45 -2.75 -15.31 -16.60
N ASN A 46 -1.57 -15.09 -17.19
CA ASN A 46 -1.33 -14.15 -18.30
C ASN A 46 -1.66 -12.71 -17.90
N ILE A 47 -1.21 -12.30 -16.72
CA ILE A 47 -1.40 -10.93 -16.23
C ILE A 47 -0.69 -9.94 -17.15
N ASP A 48 -1.39 -8.90 -17.60
CA ASP A 48 -0.78 -7.79 -18.32
C ASP A 48 -0.04 -6.85 -17.34
N PHE A 49 1.23 -7.16 -17.10
CA PHE A 49 2.10 -6.33 -16.27
C PHE A 49 2.38 -4.95 -16.88
N LYS A 50 2.17 -4.74 -18.17
CA LYS A 50 2.39 -3.43 -18.79
C LYS A 50 1.30 -2.46 -18.33
N SER A 51 0.03 -2.83 -18.52
CA SER A 51 -1.10 -2.02 -18.02
C SER A 51 -1.02 -1.80 -16.51
N LEU A 52 -0.74 -2.88 -15.76
CA LEU A 52 -0.60 -2.80 -14.30
C LEU A 52 0.47 -1.79 -13.87
N ASN A 53 1.63 -1.78 -14.54
CA ASN A 53 2.71 -0.84 -14.21
C ASN A 53 2.35 0.61 -14.54
N ASP A 54 1.51 0.85 -15.54
CA ASP A 54 1.05 2.19 -15.87
C ASP A 54 0.04 2.70 -14.83
N GLU A 55 -0.92 1.87 -14.42
CA GLU A 55 -1.84 2.17 -13.31
C GLU A 55 -1.09 2.44 -11.99
N ILE A 56 -0.04 1.67 -11.69
CA ILE A 56 0.80 1.87 -10.51
C ILE A 56 1.44 3.27 -10.52
N LYS A 57 1.94 3.75 -11.67
CA LYS A 57 2.54 5.09 -11.77
C LYS A 57 1.52 6.18 -11.48
N ASP A 58 0.30 6.02 -11.96
CA ASP A 58 -0.77 6.99 -11.74
C ASP A 58 -1.13 7.08 -10.25
N ILE A 59 -1.25 5.92 -9.58
CA ILE A 59 -1.48 5.86 -8.13
C ILE A 59 -0.32 6.50 -7.35
N GLU A 60 0.93 6.19 -7.71
CA GLU A 60 2.11 6.79 -7.06
C GLU A 60 2.14 8.32 -7.21
N LYS A 61 1.74 8.83 -8.39
CA LYS A 61 1.65 10.27 -8.66
C LYS A 61 0.57 10.94 -7.80
N GLU A 62 -0.60 10.31 -7.68
CA GLU A 62 -1.68 10.84 -6.83
C GLU A 62 -1.29 10.91 -5.35
N ILE A 63 -0.64 9.87 -4.83
CA ILE A 63 -0.19 9.83 -3.42
C ILE A 63 0.84 10.91 -3.17
N LYS A 64 1.79 11.09 -4.10
CA LYS A 64 2.81 12.13 -4.00
C LYS A 64 2.17 13.52 -3.96
N ASN A 65 1.20 13.80 -4.82
CA ASN A 65 0.49 15.07 -4.85
C ASN A 65 -0.27 15.33 -3.54
N LYS A 66 -1.04 14.35 -3.05
CA LYS A 66 -1.76 14.45 -1.77
C LYS A 66 -0.82 14.68 -0.59
N THR A 67 0.33 13.99 -0.56
CA THR A 67 1.34 14.16 0.50
C THR A 67 1.93 15.57 0.47
N GLN A 68 2.18 16.13 -0.72
CA GLN A 68 2.67 17.50 -0.88
C GLN A 68 1.64 18.55 -0.46
N GLU A 69 0.34 18.30 -0.70
CA GLU A 69 -0.72 19.20 -0.23
C GLU A 69 -0.85 19.21 1.29
N MET A 70 -0.70 18.06 1.95
CA MET A 70 -0.74 17.96 3.42
C MET A 70 0.51 18.54 4.11
N THR A 71 1.65 18.61 3.42
CA THR A 71 2.91 19.17 3.97
C THR A 71 3.10 20.65 3.68
N ARG A 72 2.21 21.29 2.91
CA ARG A 72 2.20 22.76 2.79
C ARG A 72 1.85 23.32 4.17
N PRO A 73 2.70 24.17 4.79
CA PRO A 73 2.32 24.84 6.02
C PRO A 73 1.09 25.69 5.72
N THR A 74 -0.06 25.28 6.24
CA THR A 74 -1.18 26.20 6.45
C THR A 74 -0.60 27.35 7.25
N LYS A 75 -0.66 28.57 6.71
CA LYS A 75 -0.33 29.78 7.46
C LYS A 75 -1.14 29.72 8.75
N LEU A 76 -0.49 29.36 9.86
CA LEU A 76 -1.08 29.43 11.19
C LEU A 76 -1.55 30.87 11.34
N LYS A 77 -2.85 31.06 11.52
CA LYS A 77 -3.36 32.34 12.02
C LYS A 77 -2.59 32.61 13.33
N PRO A 78 -2.09 33.83 13.57
CA PRO A 78 -1.37 34.13 14.80
C PRO A 78 -2.23 33.69 15.98
N GLU A 79 -1.64 32.90 16.88
CA GLU A 79 -2.24 32.43 18.11
C GLU A 79 -2.86 33.62 18.84
N GLN A 80 -4.19 33.62 18.99
CA GLN A 80 -4.80 34.42 20.04
C GLN A 80 -4.38 33.74 21.35
N GLU A 81 -3.57 34.43 22.15
CA GLU A 81 -3.24 34.05 23.52
C GLU A 81 -4.54 33.79 24.30
N VAL A 82 -4.88 32.51 24.47
CA VAL A 82 -5.88 32.11 25.45
C VAL A 82 -5.16 32.04 26.80
N SER A 83 -5.40 33.06 27.63
CA SER A 83 -4.99 33.05 29.03
C SER A 83 -5.73 31.93 29.76
N TYR A 84 -5.00 30.89 30.14
CA TYR A 84 -5.49 29.83 31.02
C TYR A 84 -5.65 30.40 32.44
N ILE A 85 -6.88 30.43 32.96
CA ILE A 85 -7.16 30.79 34.34
C ILE A 85 -7.71 29.55 35.04
N GLY A 86 -6.80 28.75 35.63
CA GLY A 86 -7.11 27.72 36.64
C GLY A 86 -7.42 26.34 36.10
#